data_AF-A0A2W1N1U7-F1
#
_entry.id   AF-A0A2W1N1U7-F1
#
_cell.length_a   1.000
_cell.length_b   1.000
_cell.length_c   1.000
_cell.angle_alpha   90.00
_cell.angle_beta   90.00
_cell.angle_gamma   90.00
#
_symmetry.space_group_name_H-M   'P 1'
#
loop_
_entity.id
_entity.type
_entity.pdbx_description
1 polymer ?
#
loop_
_entity_poly.entity_id
_entity_poly.type
_entity_poly.pdbx_seq_one_letter_code
_entity_poly.pdbx_strand_id
1 'polypeptide(L)'
;MGYGVVLVSGKTLKLLSFGVIHLSKIKDHPDKLKRIFERVDQLILEYKPDVMAIEAPFFGKNVQSMLKLGRAQGVSIAAALNRNIPFEEYAPKKIKQSITGSGNASKEQVAAMLMRLLNMKEMPKYLDATDGLAAAVCHHFQGGIGLHNKTKSGTWKAFMGDNPDRVK
;
A
#
# COMPACT_ATOMS: atom_id res chain seq x y z
N MET A 1 -6.66 3.56 -10.19
CA MET A 1 -5.60 3.17 -9.24
C MET A 1 -5.71 4.09 -8.04
N GLY A 2 -5.95 3.54 -6.84
CA GLY A 2 -6.02 4.34 -5.62
C GLY A 2 -4.66 4.83 -5.16
N TYR A 3 -4.63 5.96 -4.47
CA TYR A 3 -3.46 6.45 -3.74
C TYR A 3 -3.88 7.06 -2.39
N GLY A 4 -2.98 7.03 -1.42
CA GLY A 4 -3.15 7.69 -0.13
C GLY A 4 -1.80 8.20 0.39
N VAL A 5 -1.83 9.36 1.03
CA VAL A 5 -0.68 10.03 1.64
C VAL A 5 -1.05 10.33 3.08
N VAL A 6 -0.24 9.80 4.00
CA VAL A 6 -0.40 10.01 5.44
C VAL A 6 0.89 10.58 6.01
N LEU A 7 0.75 11.51 6.94
CA LEU A 7 1.84 11.97 7.78
C LEU A 7 1.86 11.13 9.06
N VAL A 8 3.03 10.60 9.38
CA VAL A 8 3.27 9.88 10.64
C VAL A 8 4.04 10.81 11.58
N SER A 9 3.50 11.07 12.76
CA SER A 9 4.20 11.77 13.84
C SER A 9 4.16 10.91 15.09
N GLY A 10 5.23 10.14 15.30
CA GLY A 10 5.30 9.13 16.37
C GLY A 10 4.22 8.06 16.20
N LYS A 11 3.24 8.02 17.10
CA LYS A 11 2.11 7.09 17.07
C LYS A 11 0.87 7.65 16.37
N THR A 12 0.92 8.90 15.91
CA THR A 12 -0.24 9.56 15.30
C THR A 12 -0.16 9.50 13.78
N LEU A 13 -1.31 9.24 13.17
CA LEU A 13 -1.52 9.27 11.72
C LEU A 13 -2.40 10.45 11.37
N LYS A 14 -1.98 11.24 10.38
CA LYS A 14 -2.78 12.32 9.80
C LYS A 14 -2.93 12.08 8.30
N LEU A 15 -4.17 12.06 7.82
CA LEU A 15 -4.45 12.04 6.39
C LEU A 15 -4.04 13.38 5.75
N LEU A 16 -3.17 13.33 4.75
CA LEU A 16 -2.80 14.51 3.96
C LEU A 16 -3.60 14.58 2.65
N SER A 17 -3.68 13.45 1.95
CA SER A 17 -4.34 13.38 0.64
C SER A 17 -4.66 11.93 0.29
N PHE A 18 -5.72 11.71 -0.46
CA PHE A 18 -6.02 10.40 -1.03
C PHE A 18 -6.97 10.57 -2.21
N GLY A 19 -7.03 9.57 -3.08
CA GLY A 19 -7.89 9.63 -4.25
C GLY A 19 -7.65 8.50 -5.23
N VAL A 20 -8.16 8.70 -6.45
CA VAL A 20 -8.04 7.73 -7.53
C VAL A 20 -7.44 8.40 -8.76
N ILE A 21 -6.42 7.76 -9.34
CA ILE A 21 -5.96 8.05 -10.68
C ILE A 21 -6.96 7.42 -11.65
N HIS A 22 -7.76 8.26 -12.30
CA HIS A 22 -8.77 7.85 -13.27
C HIS A 22 -8.13 7.50 -14.61
N LEU A 23 -8.26 6.23 -15.01
CA LEU A 23 -7.68 5.69 -16.25
C LEU A 23 -8.74 5.28 -17.28
N SER A 24 -10.03 5.34 -16.93
CA SER A 24 -11.14 4.83 -17.76
C SER A 24 -11.32 5.60 -19.07
N LYS A 25 -10.98 6.90 -19.09
CA LYS A 25 -11.06 7.74 -20.30
C LYS A 25 -9.86 7.60 -21.24
N ILE A 26 -8.81 6.89 -20.82
CA ILE A 26 -7.62 6.65 -21.63
C ILE A 26 -7.83 5.34 -22.38
N LYS A 27 -7.68 5.35 -23.70
CA LYS A 27 -7.91 4.16 -24.52
C LYS A 27 -6.70 3.22 -24.45
N ASP A 28 -5.54 3.75 -24.79
CA ASP A 28 -4.33 2.94 -24.98
C ASP A 28 -3.61 2.61 -23.67
N HIS A 29 -3.09 1.39 -23.59
CA HIS A 29 -2.39 0.91 -22.40
C HIS A 29 -1.08 1.66 -22.11
N PRO A 30 -0.23 1.97 -23.11
CA PRO A 30 0.95 2.81 -22.88
C PRO A 30 0.62 4.17 -22.27
N ASP A 31 -0.44 4.84 -22.74
CA ASP A 31 -0.88 6.13 -22.20
C ASP A 31 -1.38 6.03 -20.76
N LYS A 32 -2.02 4.90 -20.38
CA LYS A 32 -2.37 4.63 -18.99
C LYS A 32 -1.14 4.53 -18.11
N LEU A 33 -0.09 3.85 -18.59
CA LEU A 33 1.17 3.72 -17.87
C LEU A 33 1.87 5.07 -17.72
N LYS A 34 1.95 5.86 -18.80
CA LYS A 34 2.45 7.24 -18.75
C LYS A 34 1.69 8.09 -17.74
N ARG A 35 0.35 8.04 -17.75
CA ARG A 35 -0.48 8.78 -16.80
C ARG A 35 -0.24 8.38 -15.35
N ILE A 36 -0.04 7.08 -15.08
CA ILE A 36 0.31 6.59 -13.74
C ILE A 36 1.65 7.17 -13.32
N PHE A 37 2.68 7.07 -14.15
CA PHE A 37 4.01 7.61 -13.86
C PHE A 37 3.94 9.10 -13.50
N GLU A 38 3.38 9.92 -14.38
CA GLU A 38 3.30 11.36 -14.21
C GLU A 38 2.55 11.74 -12.94
N ARG A 39 1.45 11.04 -12.63
CA ARG A 39 0.65 11.37 -11.45
C ARG A 39 1.34 10.94 -10.16
N VAL A 40 2.04 9.80 -10.16
CA VAL A 40 2.84 9.38 -9.00
C VAL A 40 4.03 10.33 -8.79
N ASP A 41 4.73 10.71 -9.85
CA ASP A 41 5.83 11.69 -9.79
C ASP A 41 5.36 13.04 -9.21
N GLN A 42 4.20 13.53 -9.67
CA GLN A 42 3.57 14.74 -9.12
C GLN A 42 3.26 14.61 -7.62
N LEU A 43 2.68 13.48 -7.19
CA LEU A 43 2.40 13.24 -5.78
C LEU A 43 3.69 13.23 -4.95
N ILE A 44 4.76 12.63 -5.46
CA ILE A 44 6.06 12.63 -4.78
C ILE A 44 6.64 14.04 -4.67
N LEU A 45 6.57 14.84 -5.73
CA LEU A 45 7.04 16.23 -5.71
C LEU A 45 6.23 17.11 -4.74
N GLU A 46 4.92 16.90 -4.70
CA GLU A 46 3.98 17.67 -3.87
C GLU A 46 4.15 17.34 -2.37
N TYR A 47 4.19 16.05 -2.02
CA TYR A 47 4.15 15.60 -0.62
C TYR A 47 5.51 15.19 -0.05
N LYS A 48 6.52 14.94 -0.89
CA LYS A 48 7.87 14.50 -0.50
C LYS A 48 7.86 13.35 0.52
N PRO A 49 7.19 12.22 0.22
CA PRO A 49 7.10 11.10 1.15
C PRO A 49 8.48 10.48 1.40
N ASP A 50 8.73 10.01 2.62
CA ASP A 50 9.96 9.30 2.96
C ASP A 50 10.03 7.89 2.35
N VAL A 51 8.86 7.29 2.07
CA VAL A 51 8.71 5.92 1.60
C VAL A 51 7.37 5.73 0.88
N MET A 52 7.37 4.87 -0.14
CA MET A 52 6.15 4.44 -0.83
C MET A 52 5.75 3.02 -0.41
N ALA A 53 4.52 2.84 0.09
CA ALA A 53 3.96 1.52 0.37
C ALA A 53 3.06 1.05 -0.78
N ILE A 54 3.20 -0.20 -1.20
CA ILE A 54 2.37 -0.80 -2.27
C ILE A 54 1.89 -2.19 -1.87
N GLU A 55 0.72 -2.58 -2.36
CA GLU A 55 0.25 -3.96 -2.25
C GLU A 55 1.10 -4.87 -3.14
N ALA A 56 1.55 -6.01 -2.62
CA ALA A 56 2.28 -7.00 -3.40
C ALA A 56 1.34 -7.72 -4.39
N PRO A 57 1.80 -8.05 -5.61
CA PRO A 57 0.99 -8.78 -6.56
C PRO A 57 0.55 -10.14 -5.98
N PHE A 58 -0.74 -10.45 -6.06
CA PHE A 58 -1.28 -11.74 -5.65
C PHE A 58 -1.56 -12.63 -6.87
N PHE A 59 -1.25 -13.91 -6.75
CA PHE A 59 -1.48 -14.88 -7.83
C PHE A 59 -2.99 -15.05 -8.09
N GLY A 60 -3.46 -14.43 -9.17
CA GLY A 60 -4.83 -14.54 -9.63
C GLY A 60 -4.99 -15.64 -10.69
N LYS A 61 -6.23 -16.09 -10.90
CA LYS A 61 -6.56 -17.08 -11.96
C LYS A 61 -6.31 -16.56 -13.39
N ASN A 62 -6.20 -15.24 -13.60
CA ASN A 62 -6.06 -14.62 -14.91
C ASN A 62 -4.70 -13.89 -15.06
N VAL A 63 -3.81 -14.50 -15.85
CA VAL A 63 -2.44 -14.02 -16.12
C VAL A 63 -2.44 -12.65 -16.82
N GLN A 64 -3.37 -12.36 -17.72
CA GLN A 64 -3.39 -11.08 -18.43
C GLN A 64 -3.72 -9.90 -17.52
N SER A 65 -4.69 -10.10 -16.60
CA SER A 65 -5.02 -9.08 -15.60
C SER A 65 -3.85 -8.86 -14.64
N MET A 66 -3.17 -9.94 -14.24
CA MET A 66 -1.97 -9.87 -13.41
C MET A 66 -0.84 -9.09 -14.10
N LEU A 67 -0.60 -9.32 -15.39
CA LEU A 67 0.42 -8.61 -16.15
C LEU A 67 0.09 -7.11 -16.29
N LYS A 68 -1.19 -6.76 -16.50
CA LYS A 68 -1.62 -5.35 -16.53
C LYS A 68 -1.40 -4.66 -15.18
N LEU A 69 -1.70 -5.35 -14.08
CA LEU A 69 -1.46 -4.85 -12.72
C LEU A 69 0.05 -4.67 -12.46
N GLY A 70 0.86 -5.69 -12.77
CA GLY A 70 2.31 -5.64 -12.58
C GLY A 70 2.98 -4.50 -13.36
N ARG A 71 2.53 -4.21 -14.58
CA ARG A 71 3.01 -3.03 -15.35
C ARG A 71 2.67 -1.72 -14.65
N ALA A 72 1.46 -1.56 -14.12
CA ALA A 72 1.06 -0.37 -13.38
C ALA A 72 1.86 -0.19 -12.08
N GLN A 73 2.13 -1.29 -11.35
CA GLN A 73 2.96 -1.29 -10.15
C GLN A 73 4.41 -0.95 -10.50
N GLY A 74 4.99 -1.59 -11.51
CA GLY A 74 6.37 -1.33 -11.95
C GLY A 74 6.60 0.12 -12.36
N VAL A 75 5.64 0.75 -13.03
CA VAL A 75 5.70 2.17 -13.39
C VAL A 75 5.58 3.08 -12.15
N SER A 76 4.72 2.73 -11.18
CA SER A 76 4.65 3.46 -9.90
C SER A 76 5.96 3.36 -9.12
N ILE A 77 6.57 2.17 -9.08
CA ILE A 77 7.88 1.92 -8.46
C ILE A 77 8.98 2.70 -9.17
N ALA A 78 8.99 2.70 -10.50
CA ALA A 78 9.96 3.47 -11.27
C ALA A 78 9.85 4.97 -10.97
N ALA A 79 8.64 5.52 -10.83
CA ALA A 79 8.45 6.93 -10.44
C ALA A 79 9.02 7.23 -9.04
N ALA A 80 8.80 6.35 -8.07
CA ALA A 80 9.37 6.47 -6.72
C ALA A 80 10.90 6.42 -6.72
N LEU A 81 11.48 5.39 -7.35
CA LEU A 81 12.92 5.19 -7.41
C LEU A 81 13.64 6.30 -8.20
N ASN A 82 13.00 6.83 -9.25
CA ASN A 82 13.52 7.98 -10.00
C ASN A 82 13.67 9.25 -9.14
N ARG A 83 12.99 9.30 -7.99
CA ARG A 83 13.08 10.38 -6.99
C ARG A 83 13.83 9.96 -5.72
N ASN A 84 14.52 8.82 -5.75
CA ASN A 84 15.20 8.21 -4.61
C ASN A 84 14.28 7.92 -3.42
N ILE A 85 12.98 7.70 -3.67
CA ILE A 85 12.04 7.28 -2.63
C ILE A 85 12.05 5.75 -2.54
N PRO A 86 12.45 5.16 -1.41
CA PRO A 86 12.38 3.71 -1.22
C PRO A 86 10.92 3.25 -1.24
N PHE A 87 10.70 1.96 -1.55
CA PHE A 87 9.38 1.38 -1.50
C PHE A 87 9.36 0.08 -0.71
N GLU A 88 8.18 -0.23 -0.16
CA GLU A 88 7.91 -1.49 0.52
C GLU A 88 6.62 -2.12 0.04
N GLU A 89 6.63 -3.45 -0.04
CA GLU A 89 5.50 -4.24 -0.50
C GLU A 89 4.83 -5.00 0.64
N TYR A 90 3.51 -5.12 0.60
CA TYR A 90 2.72 -5.82 1.60
C TYR A 90 1.71 -6.78 0.96
N ALA A 91 1.67 -8.01 1.44
CA ALA A 91 0.67 -8.97 0.98
C ALA A 91 -0.76 -8.49 1.29
N PRO A 92 -1.75 -8.75 0.41
CA PRO A 92 -3.13 -8.25 0.61
C PRO A 92 -3.74 -8.67 1.95
N LYS A 93 -3.53 -9.93 2.36
CA LYS A 93 -3.97 -10.41 3.68
C LYS A 93 -3.31 -9.66 4.84
N LYS A 94 -2.05 -9.26 4.68
CA LYS A 94 -1.31 -8.52 5.71
C LYS A 94 -1.81 -7.09 5.85
N ILE A 95 -2.16 -6.44 4.73
CA ILE A 95 -2.82 -5.12 4.74
C ILE A 95 -4.13 -5.20 5.51
N LYS A 96 -5.01 -6.15 5.13
CA LYS A 96 -6.30 -6.36 5.81
C LYS A 96 -6.14 -6.65 7.30
N GLN A 97 -5.23 -7.56 7.66
CA GLN A 97 -4.96 -7.93 9.04
C GLN A 97 -4.43 -6.76 9.87
N SER A 98 -3.54 -5.93 9.31
CA SER A 98 -2.96 -4.80 10.04
C SER A 98 -4.01 -3.75 10.41
N ILE A 99 -5.01 -3.56 9.55
CA ILE A 99 -6.03 -2.52 9.72
C ILE A 99 -7.23 -3.03 10.55
N THR A 100 -7.66 -4.26 10.30
CA THR A 100 -8.93 -4.79 10.84
C THR A 100 -8.74 -5.89 11.89
N GLY A 101 -7.51 -6.38 12.09
CA GLY A 101 -7.23 -7.58 12.88
C GLY A 101 -7.47 -8.90 12.13
N SER A 102 -8.14 -8.88 10.97
CA SER A 102 -8.46 -10.08 10.17
C SER A 102 -7.96 -10.00 8.73
N GLY A 103 -7.21 -11.01 8.29
CA GLY A 103 -6.76 -11.10 6.89
C GLY A 103 -7.89 -11.38 5.89
N ASN A 104 -9.07 -11.76 6.36
CA ASN A 104 -10.23 -12.08 5.54
C ASN A 104 -11.27 -10.96 5.48
N ALA A 105 -10.96 -9.77 6.03
CA ALA A 105 -11.90 -8.66 6.06
C ALA A 105 -12.34 -8.21 4.64
N SER A 106 -13.57 -7.72 4.55
CA SER A 106 -14.15 -7.13 3.33
C SER A 106 -13.55 -5.74 3.05
N LYS A 107 -13.72 -5.23 1.82
CA LYS A 107 -13.23 -3.89 1.47
C LYS A 107 -13.93 -2.80 2.30
N GLU A 108 -15.20 -3.00 2.61
CA GLU A 108 -16.04 -2.09 3.40
C GLU A 108 -15.56 -2.06 4.86
N GLN A 109 -15.21 -3.22 5.43
CA GLN A 109 -14.62 -3.30 6.78
C GLN A 109 -13.28 -2.55 6.86
N VAL A 110 -12.42 -2.72 5.84
CA VAL A 110 -11.16 -1.97 5.76
C VAL A 110 -11.43 -0.46 5.65
N ALA A 111 -12.35 -0.04 4.79
CA ALA A 111 -12.71 1.36 4.62
C ALA A 111 -13.24 1.99 5.92
N ALA A 112 -14.16 1.32 6.62
CA ALA A 112 -14.71 1.79 7.89
C ALA A 112 -13.62 1.96 8.97
N MET A 113 -12.68 1.01 9.05
CA MET A 113 -11.55 1.10 9.97
C MET A 113 -10.60 2.24 9.60
N LEU A 114 -10.29 2.44 8.32
CA LEU A 114 -9.47 3.57 7.87
C LEU A 114 -10.11 4.91 8.20
N MET A 115 -11.43 5.04 8.04
CA MET A 115 -12.15 6.26 8.42
C MET A 115 -11.96 6.58 9.90
N ARG A 116 -12.08 5.56 10.77
CA ARG A 116 -11.89 5.71 12.22
C ARG A 116 -10.45 6.08 12.56
N LEU A 117 -9.48 5.39 11.97
CA LEU A 117 -8.05 5.59 12.23
C LEU A 117 -7.56 6.98 11.79
N LEU A 118 -8.13 7.52 10.72
CA LEU A 118 -7.70 8.78 10.10
C LEU A 118 -8.69 9.93 10.32
N ASN A 119 -9.69 9.72 11.19
CA ASN A 119 -10.74 10.68 11.53
C ASN A 119 -11.44 11.29 10.30
N MET A 120 -11.79 10.43 9.33
CA MET A 120 -12.48 10.84 8.11
C MET A 120 -13.99 10.97 8.38
N LYS A 121 -14.58 12.10 7.97
CA LYS A 121 -16.01 12.37 8.20
C LYS A 121 -16.93 11.55 7.30
N GLU A 122 -16.51 11.28 6.08
CA GLU A 122 -17.33 10.60 5.07
C GLU A 122 -16.57 9.47 4.41
N MET A 123 -17.32 8.43 4.04
CA MET A 123 -16.78 7.30 3.30
C MET A 123 -16.48 7.74 1.86
N PRO A 124 -15.31 7.41 1.31
CA PRO A 124 -15.01 7.79 -0.06
C PRO A 124 -15.95 7.13 -1.06
N LYS A 125 -16.43 7.94 -2.00
CA LYS A 125 -17.29 7.52 -3.12
C LYS A 125 -16.68 6.37 -3.95
N TYR A 126 -15.34 6.31 -4.01
CA TYR A 126 -14.62 5.25 -4.68
C TYR A 126 -13.84 4.43 -3.66
N LEU A 127 -14.26 3.19 -3.42
CA LEU A 127 -13.56 2.26 -2.53
C LEU A 127 -12.12 2.00 -2.98
N ASP A 128 -11.82 2.09 -4.27
CA ASP A 128 -10.44 1.97 -4.77
C ASP A 128 -9.49 3.01 -4.15
N ALA A 129 -9.99 4.17 -3.73
CA ALA A 129 -9.17 5.18 -3.04
C ALA A 129 -8.64 4.68 -1.69
N THR A 130 -9.33 3.72 -1.07
CA THR A 130 -8.92 3.15 0.22
C THR A 130 -7.79 2.14 0.07
N ASP A 131 -7.60 1.51 -1.10
CA ASP A 131 -6.53 0.51 -1.31
C ASP A 131 -5.14 1.13 -1.10
N GLY A 132 -4.88 2.32 -1.67
CA GLY A 132 -3.61 3.04 -1.49
C GLY A 132 -3.40 3.55 -0.05
N LEU A 133 -4.48 4.01 0.58
CA LEU A 133 -4.46 4.45 1.97
C LEU A 133 -4.22 3.28 2.94
N ALA A 134 -4.81 2.13 2.65
CA ALA A 134 -4.63 0.89 3.40
C ALA A 134 -3.16 0.44 3.38
N ALA A 135 -2.50 0.49 2.22
CA ALA A 135 -1.09 0.16 2.11
C ALA A 135 -0.21 1.10 2.97
N ALA A 136 -0.49 2.41 2.94
CA ALA A 136 0.26 3.40 3.74
C ALA A 136 0.08 3.18 5.25
N VAL A 137 -1.16 2.95 5.72
CA VAL A 137 -1.43 2.66 7.14
C VAL A 137 -0.82 1.32 7.56
N CYS A 138 -0.88 0.31 6.70
CA CYS A 138 -0.22 -0.99 6.93
C CYS A 138 1.28 -0.82 7.13
N HIS A 139 1.95 -0.01 6.29
CA HIS A 139 3.38 0.25 6.41
C HIS A 139 3.75 0.83 7.78
N HIS A 140 2.99 1.82 8.25
CA HIS A 140 3.17 2.38 9.58
C HIS A 140 3.01 1.33 10.69
N PHE A 141 1.94 0.53 10.65
CA PHE A 141 1.67 -0.50 11.65
C PHE A 141 2.66 -1.67 11.65
N GLN A 142 3.37 -1.89 10.54
CA GLN A 142 4.46 -2.87 10.46
C GLN A 142 5.83 -2.28 10.82
N GLY A 143 5.89 -1.03 11.30
CA GLY A 143 7.14 -0.38 11.68
C GLY A 143 8.12 -0.20 10.50
N GLY A 144 7.59 -0.08 9.28
CA GLY A 144 8.39 0.01 8.07
C GLY A 144 8.98 -1.31 7.56
N ILE A 145 8.62 -2.45 8.18
CA ILE A 145 9.09 -3.78 7.77
C ILE A 145 8.13 -4.37 6.74
N GLY A 146 8.43 -4.20 5.45
CA GLY A 146 7.70 -4.84 4.35
C GLY A 146 8.42 -6.08 3.82
N LEU A 147 8.04 -6.54 2.62
CA LEU A 147 8.64 -7.72 2.01
C LEU A 147 10.13 -7.54 1.67
N HIS A 148 10.59 -6.32 1.42
CA HIS A 148 11.98 -6.06 1.02
C HIS A 148 12.88 -5.94 2.25
N ASN A 149 12.40 -5.30 3.32
CA ASN A 149 13.13 -5.14 4.58
C ASN A 149 12.94 -6.30 5.59
N LYS A 150 12.47 -7.47 5.15
CA LYS A 150 12.22 -8.64 6.02
C LYS A 150 13.48 -9.27 6.64
N THR A 151 14.67 -8.78 6.32
CA THR A 151 15.95 -9.32 6.81
C THR A 151 16.63 -8.36 7.80
N LYS A 152 16.26 -8.50 9.08
CA LYS A 152 17.15 -8.37 10.26
C LYS A 152 16.56 -8.92 11.56
N SER A 153 15.24 -9.11 11.66
CA SER A 153 14.59 -9.77 12.82
C SER A 153 14.32 -11.27 12.63
N GLY A 154 14.52 -11.80 11.42
CA GLY A 154 14.27 -13.20 11.07
C GLY A 154 15.37 -14.18 11.49
N THR A 155 16.14 -13.89 12.55
CA THR A 155 17.03 -14.91 13.12
C THR A 155 16.15 -16.00 13.73
N TRP A 156 16.48 -17.28 13.48
CA TRP A 156 15.83 -18.43 14.15
C TRP A 156 15.69 -18.21 15.67
N LYS A 157 16.65 -17.52 16.26
CA LYS A 157 16.69 -17.11 17.67
C LYS A 157 15.53 -16.18 18.10
N ALA A 158 15.12 -15.23 17.26
CA ALA A 158 13.99 -14.33 17.55
C ALA A 158 12.65 -15.07 17.39
N PHE A 159 12.54 -15.92 16.36
CA PHE A 159 11.37 -16.79 16.16
C PHE A 159 11.15 -17.75 17.35
N MET A 160 12.23 -18.34 17.86
CA MET A 160 12.19 -19.18 19.08
C MET A 160 11.79 -18.39 20.32
N GLY A 161 12.24 -17.14 20.45
CA GLY A 161 11.88 -16.27 21.57
C GLY A 161 10.39 -15.92 21.60
N ASP A 162 9.80 -15.67 20.43
CA ASP A 162 8.38 -15.32 20.30
C ASP A 162 7.45 -16.54 20.32
N ASN A 163 7.97 -17.77 20.17
CA ASN A 163 7.17 -19.00 20.08
C ASN A 163 7.80 -20.16 20.88
N PRO A 164 7.93 -20.05 22.21
CA PRO A 164 8.57 -21.09 23.04
C PRO A 164 7.85 -22.44 22.98
N ASP A 165 6.52 -22.44 22.81
CA ASP A 165 5.71 -23.66 22.80
C ASP A 165 5.80 -24.48 21.51
N ARG A 166 6.40 -23.91 20.46
CA ARG A 166 6.51 -24.53 19.12
C ARG A 166 7.85 -25.22 18.88
N VAL A 167 8.74 -25.22 19.86
CA VAL A 167 10.03 -25.90 19.81
C VAL A 167 9.94 -27.13 20.71
N LYS A 168 9.58 -28.27 20.11
CA LYS A 168 9.72 -29.61 20.70
C LYS A 168 10.46 -30.50 19.71
#